data_AF-A0A7W9XJ36-F1
#
_entry.id   AF-A0A7W9XJ36-F1
#
_cell.length_a   1.000
_cell.length_b   1.000
_cell.length_c   1.000
_cell.angle_alpha   90.00
_cell.angle_beta   90.00
_cell.angle_gamma   90.00
#
_symmetry.space_group_name_H-M   'P 1'
#
loop_
_entity.id
_entity.type
_entity.pdbx_description
1 polymer ?
#
loop_
_entity_poly.entity_id
_entity_poly.type
_entity_poly.pdbx_seq_one_letter_code
_entity_poly.pdbx_strand_id
1 'polypeptide(L)'
;MFKRFTAILLLVTLISSNFSLFMVYAGFEMNQKYIAETLCINRSRPWMHCNGKCYFMKKIHQAEENEKKQEEKDNLNRLEVSFFQEPFQLSFIEPTVLETVKSTFPAYTYQYSNSYIETIFRPPKLIA
;
A
#
# COMPACT_ATOMS: atom_id res chain seq x y z
N MET A 1 -19.12 15.27 22.72
CA MET A 1 -19.47 16.31 21.71
C MET A 1 -18.46 16.40 20.57
N PHE A 2 -17.15 16.39 20.85
CA PHE A 2 -16.10 16.54 19.83
C PHE A 2 -16.24 15.59 18.62
N LYS A 3 -16.48 14.28 18.84
CA LYS A 3 -16.67 13.31 17.75
C LYS A 3 -17.85 13.61 16.81
N ARG A 4 -18.93 14.21 17.34
CA ARG A 4 -20.10 14.61 16.54
C ARG A 4 -19.80 15.88 15.74
N PHE A 5 -19.10 16.83 16.36
CA PHE A 5 -18.67 18.06 15.69
C PHE A 5 -17.70 17.75 14.54
N THR A 6 -16.70 16.90 14.78
CA THR A 6 -15.76 16.47 13.74
C THR A 6 -16.46 15.72 12.61
N ALA A 7 -17.45 14.86 12.94
CA ALA A 7 -18.23 14.16 11.92
C ALA A 7 -19.06 15.12 11.06
N ILE A 8 -19.74 16.10 11.67
CA ILE A 8 -20.51 17.12 10.95
C ILE A 8 -19.59 17.96 10.06
N LEU A 9 -18.43 18.37 10.57
CA LEU A 9 -17.44 19.15 9.82
C LEU A 9 -16.96 18.38 8.58
N LEU A 10 -16.60 17.10 8.73
CA LEU A 10 -16.21 16.25 7.61
C LEU A 10 -17.33 16.12 6.56
N LEU A 11 -18.57 15.95 7.01
CA LEU A 11 -19.73 15.85 6.13
C LEU A 11 -19.93 17.14 5.32
N VAL A 12 -19.84 18.31 5.96
CA VAL A 12 -19.93 19.61 5.29
C VAL A 12 -18.79 19.79 4.29
N THR A 13 -17.56 19.43 4.64
CA THR A 13 -16.42 19.55 3.72
C THR A 13 -16.58 18.67 2.47
N LEU A 14 -17.06 17.43 2.63
CA LEU A 14 -17.32 16.53 1.50
C LEU A 14 -18.43 17.06 0.58
N ILE A 15 -19.50 17.60 1.15
CA ILE A 15 -20.58 18.21 0.37
C ILE A 15 -20.07 19.47 -0.35
N SER A 16 -19.27 20.30 0.32
CA SER A 16 -18.71 21.53 -0.25
C SER A 16 -17.78 21.28 -1.43
N SER A 17 -17.16 20.11 -1.51
CA SER A 17 -16.29 19.73 -2.63
C SER A 17 -17.03 19.72 -3.99
N ASN A 18 -18.36 19.61 -3.98
CA ASN A 18 -19.19 19.51 -5.19
C ASN A 18 -19.85 20.84 -5.59
N PHE A 19 -19.46 21.96 -4.98
CA PHE A 19 -20.11 23.27 -5.20
C PHE A 19 -19.62 24.04 -6.44
N SER A 20 -18.80 23.43 -7.32
CA SER A 20 -18.23 24.08 -8.51
C SER A 20 -19.31 24.73 -9.39
N LEU A 21 -20.36 23.98 -9.73
CA LEU A 21 -21.46 24.45 -10.58
C LEU A 21 -22.34 25.50 -9.89
N PHE A 22 -22.57 25.35 -8.58
CA PHE A 22 -23.33 26.32 -7.79
C PHE A 22 -22.64 27.68 -7.79
N MET A 23 -21.31 27.71 -7.68
CA MET A 23 -20.54 28.95 -7.71
C MET A 23 -20.63 29.65 -9.07
N VAL A 24 -20.65 28.89 -10.17
CA VAL A 24 -20.83 29.43 -11.53
C VAL A 24 -22.22 30.05 -11.69
N TYR A 25 -23.27 29.39 -11.17
CA TYR A 25 -24.64 29.91 -11.19
C TYR A 25 -24.79 31.17 -10.34
N ALA A 26 -24.36 31.13 -9.08
CA ALA A 26 -24.44 32.28 -8.17
C ALA A 26 -23.68 33.50 -8.74
N GLY A 27 -22.49 33.28 -9.29
CA GLY A 27 -21.70 34.34 -9.92
C GLY A 27 -22.37 34.94 -11.17
N PHE A 28 -23.11 34.14 -11.94
CA PHE A 28 -23.90 34.61 -13.07
C PHE A 28 -25.08 35.46 -12.61
N GLU A 29 -25.83 35.01 -11.61
CA GLU A 29 -27.02 35.71 -11.12
C GLU A 29 -26.66 37.05 -10.47
N MET A 30 -25.63 37.08 -9.61
CA MET A 30 -25.16 38.31 -8.96
C MET A 30 -24.67 39.37 -9.95
N ASN A 31 -24.09 38.94 -11.09
CA ASN A 31 -23.48 39.85 -12.08
C ASN A 31 -24.24 39.90 -13.42
N GLN A 32 -25.49 39.43 -13.45
CA GLN A 32 -26.20 39.20 -14.71
C GLN A 32 -26.29 40.45 -15.60
N LYS A 33 -26.50 41.63 -15.01
CA LYS A 33 -26.55 42.91 -15.73
C LYS A 33 -25.23 43.22 -16.42
N TYR A 34 -24.13 43.17 -15.68
CA TYR A 34 -22.78 43.37 -16.21
C TYR A 34 -22.46 42.37 -17.33
N ILE A 35 -22.81 41.10 -17.14
CA ILE A 35 -22.58 40.04 -18.13
C ILE A 35 -23.38 40.32 -19.41
N ALA A 36 -24.65 40.72 -19.28
CA ALA A 36 -25.52 41.04 -20.41
C ALA A 36 -25.01 42.25 -21.21
N GLU A 37 -24.49 43.27 -20.54
CA GLU A 37 -24.03 44.51 -21.18
C GLU A 37 -22.64 44.40 -21.80
N THR A 38 -21.71 43.72 -21.14
CA THR A 38 -20.29 43.74 -21.53
C THR A 38 -19.79 42.42 -22.14
N LEU A 39 -20.22 41.27 -21.62
CA LEU A 39 -19.67 39.95 -21.99
C LEU A 39 -20.56 39.17 -22.97
N CYS A 40 -21.81 39.55 -23.12
CA CYS A 40 -22.77 38.91 -24.01
C CYS A 40 -22.41 39.17 -25.48
N ILE A 41 -22.22 38.10 -26.26
CA ILE A 41 -21.96 38.21 -27.70
C ILE A 41 -23.19 38.73 -28.48
N ASN A 42 -24.39 38.51 -27.94
CA ASN A 42 -25.66 38.91 -28.54
C ASN A 42 -26.16 40.28 -28.04
N ARG A 43 -25.30 41.08 -27.38
CA ARG A 43 -25.67 42.40 -26.85
C ARG A 43 -26.20 43.37 -27.92
N SER A 44 -25.77 43.22 -29.17
CA SER A 44 -26.25 44.00 -30.33
C SER A 44 -27.59 43.51 -30.89
N ARG A 45 -28.15 42.42 -30.35
CA ARG A 45 -29.36 41.76 -30.83
C ARG A 45 -30.41 41.61 -29.70
N PRO A 46 -30.97 42.72 -29.21
CA PRO A 46 -31.86 42.71 -28.05
C PRO A 46 -33.15 41.88 -28.26
N TRP A 47 -33.61 41.73 -29.51
CA TRP A 47 -34.78 40.93 -29.87
C TRP A 47 -34.64 39.43 -29.54
N MET A 48 -33.42 38.94 -29.32
CA MET A 48 -33.19 37.53 -28.95
C MET A 48 -33.30 37.26 -27.45
N HIS A 49 -33.49 38.30 -26.62
CA HIS A 49 -33.65 38.19 -25.17
C HIS A 49 -32.58 37.29 -24.49
N CYS A 50 -31.34 37.38 -24.97
CA CYS A 50 -30.25 36.51 -24.53
C CYS A 50 -29.82 36.77 -23.08
N ASN A 51 -29.76 38.03 -22.65
CA ASN A 51 -29.51 38.43 -21.25
C ASN A 51 -28.30 37.72 -20.61
N GLY A 52 -27.21 37.55 -21.36
CA GLY A 52 -25.98 36.91 -20.88
C GLY A 52 -25.99 35.38 -20.86
N LYS A 53 -27.10 34.72 -21.24
CA LYS A 53 -27.23 33.24 -21.25
C LYS A 53 -26.17 32.55 -22.12
N CYS A 54 -25.73 33.17 -23.22
CA CYS A 54 -24.66 32.64 -24.06
C CYS A 54 -23.32 32.52 -23.31
N TYR A 55 -23.01 33.50 -22.46
CA TYR A 55 -21.80 33.49 -21.64
C TYR A 55 -21.91 32.45 -20.53
N PHE A 56 -23.07 32.37 -19.88
CA PHE A 56 -23.35 31.36 -18.86
C PHE A 56 -23.18 29.93 -19.39
N MET A 57 -23.76 29.65 -20.55
CA MET A 57 -23.64 28.34 -21.19
C MET A 57 -22.18 27.98 -21.51
N LYS A 58 -21.40 28.95 -21.99
CA LYS A 58 -19.96 28.76 -22.22
C LYS A 58 -19.21 28.42 -20.93
N LYS A 59 -19.57 29.05 -19.81
CA LYS A 59 -18.96 28.77 -18.50
C LYS A 59 -19.34 27.39 -17.95
N ILE A 60 -20.58 26.95 -18.14
CA ILE A 60 -21.00 25.58 -17.80
C ILE A 60 -20.19 24.55 -18.59
N HIS A 61 -20.14 24.68 -19.92
CA HIS A 61 -19.38 23.74 -20.74
C HIS A 61 -17.89 23.72 -20.40
N GLN A 62 -17.31 24.87 -20.07
CA GLN A 62 -15.93 24.93 -19.61
C GLN A 62 -15.72 24.19 -18.28
N ALA A 63 -16.68 24.27 -17.35
CA ALA A 63 -16.61 23.53 -16.09
C ALA A 63 -16.71 22.01 -16.32
N GLU A 64 -17.67 21.56 -17.14
CA GLU A 64 -17.83 20.14 -17.50
C GLU A 64 -16.59 19.58 -18.22
N GLU A 65 -15.98 20.34 -19.13
CA GLU A 65 -14.79 19.90 -19.87
C GLU A 65 -13.57 19.79 -18.95
N ASN A 66 -13.45 20.68 -17.96
CA ASN A 66 -12.39 20.60 -16.96
C ASN A 66 -12.57 19.38 -16.05
N GLU A 67 -13.80 19.08 -15.64
CA GLU A 67 -14.12 17.87 -14.86
C GLU A 67 -13.76 16.60 -15.65
N LYS A 68 -14.16 16.50 -16.92
CA LYS A 68 -13.79 15.37 -17.79
C LYS A 68 -12.28 15.20 -17.98
N LYS A 69 -11.55 16.29 -18.21
CA LYS A 69 -10.08 16.24 -18.33
C LYS A 69 -9.41 15.81 -17.04
N GLN A 70 -9.98 16.16 -15.89
CA GLN A 70 -9.48 15.72 -14.60
C GLN A 70 -9.75 14.23 -14.40
N GLU A 71 -10.94 13.73 -14.75
CA GLU A 71 -11.27 12.31 -14.71
C GLU A 71 -10.38 11.46 -15.63
N GLU A 72 -10.08 11.94 -16.83
CA GLU A 72 -9.16 11.27 -17.76
C GLU A 72 -7.73 11.18 -17.19
N LYS A 73 -7.23 12.26 -16.58
CA LYS A 73 -5.92 12.26 -15.90
C LYS A 73 -5.89 11.30 -14.71
N ASP A 74 -6.94 11.27 -13.89
CA ASP A 74 -7.01 10.37 -12.75
C ASP A 74 -7.07 8.90 -13.17
N ASN A 75 -7.75 8.59 -14.29
CA ASN A 75 -7.75 7.23 -14.85
C ASN A 75 -6.37 6.80 -15.37
N LEU A 76 -5.63 7.69 -16.02
CA LEU A 76 -4.25 7.42 -16.46
C LEU A 76 -3.33 7.15 -15.27
N ASN A 77 -3.41 7.97 -14.21
CA ASN A 77 -2.64 7.77 -12.98
C ASN A 77 -2.98 6.43 -12.28
N ARG A 78 -4.24 5.99 -12.35
CA ARG A 78 -4.67 4.70 -11.77
C ARG A 78 -4.12 3.49 -12.53
N LEU A 79 -3.97 3.58 -13.86
CA LEU A 79 -3.37 2.53 -14.68
C LEU A 79 -1.88 2.35 -14.37
N GLU A 80 -1.18 3.44 -14.04
CA GLU A 80 0.25 3.43 -13.71
C GLU A 80 0.56 2.72 -12.38
N VAL A 81 -0.42 2.56 -11.49
CA VAL A 81 -0.25 1.94 -10.15
C VAL A 81 -0.53 0.44 -10.14
N SER A 82 -0.83 -0.18 -11.28
CA SER A 82 -0.98 -1.64 -11.35
C SER A 82 0.39 -2.32 -11.44
N PHE A 83 1.13 -2.33 -10.32
CA PHE A 83 2.34 -3.14 -10.18
C PHE A 83 1.92 -4.62 -10.15
N PHE A 84 1.92 -5.28 -11.31
CA PHE A 84 1.87 -6.73 -11.36
C PHE A 84 3.21 -7.27 -10.83
N GLN A 85 3.21 -7.75 -9.59
CA GLN A 85 4.38 -8.37 -8.97
C GLN A 85 4.13 -9.88 -8.92
N GLU A 86 4.86 -10.66 -9.71
CA GLU A 86 4.83 -12.12 -9.58
C GLU A 86 5.22 -12.52 -8.15
N PRO A 87 4.57 -13.54 -7.56
CA PRO A 87 4.89 -13.98 -6.22
C PRO A 87 6.32 -14.53 -6.20
N PHE A 88 7.23 -13.73 -5.66
CA PHE A 88 8.60 -14.14 -5.38
C PHE A 88 8.61 -15.29 -4.38
N GLN A 89 9.14 -16.44 -4.79
CA GLN A 89 9.33 -17.61 -3.94
C GLN A 89 10.81 -17.69 -3.52
N LEU A 90 11.07 -17.44 -2.24
CA LEU A 90 12.37 -17.72 -1.62
C LEU A 90 12.52 -19.23 -1.43
N SER A 91 13.39 -19.87 -2.20
CA SER A 91 13.85 -21.22 -1.88
C SER A 91 15.19 -21.14 -1.14
N PHE A 92 15.23 -21.76 0.03
CA PHE A 92 16.47 -21.99 0.76
C PHE A 92 16.97 -23.38 0.41
N ILE A 93 18.26 -23.50 0.08
CA ILE A 93 18.89 -24.80 -0.11
C ILE A 93 19.00 -25.45 1.28
N GLU A 94 18.24 -26.51 1.51
CA GLU A 94 18.30 -27.25 2.76
C GLU A 94 19.66 -27.94 2.86
N PRO A 95 20.41 -27.79 3.97
CA PRO A 95 21.72 -28.41 4.09
C PRO A 95 21.56 -29.93 4.12
N THR A 96 22.16 -30.61 3.14
CA THR A 96 22.24 -32.07 3.13
C THR A 96 23.06 -32.50 4.35
N VAL A 97 22.41 -33.10 5.34
CA VAL A 97 23.11 -33.77 6.43
C VAL A 97 23.79 -34.99 5.81
N LEU A 98 25.09 -34.87 5.55
CA LEU A 98 25.92 -36.02 5.21
C LEU A 98 25.70 -37.06 6.31
N GLU A 99 25.24 -38.25 5.93
CA GLU A 99 25.01 -39.35 6.86
C GLU A 99 26.23 -39.45 7.78
N THR A 100 25.98 -39.31 9.09
CA THR A 100 26.98 -39.55 10.11
C THR A 100 27.60 -40.91 9.84
N VAL A 101 28.85 -40.91 9.38
CA VAL A 101 29.67 -42.11 9.31
C VAL A 101 29.63 -42.69 10.71
N LYS A 102 28.88 -43.79 10.90
CA LYS A 102 28.90 -44.54 12.14
C LYS A 102 30.32 -45.04 12.33
N SER A 103 31.10 -44.30 13.10
CA SER A 103 32.38 -44.78 13.58
C SER A 103 32.07 -45.93 14.53
N THR A 104 32.09 -47.13 13.99
CA THR A 104 31.96 -48.35 14.79
C THR A 104 33.31 -48.56 15.46
N PHE A 105 33.49 -47.99 16.65
CA PHE A 105 34.59 -48.39 17.52
C PHE A 105 34.34 -49.83 17.99
N PRO A 106 35.33 -50.74 17.91
CA PRO A 106 35.17 -52.08 18.43
C PRO A 106 34.91 -52.02 19.94
N ALA A 107 33.91 -52.76 20.41
CA ALA A 107 33.60 -52.84 21.83
C ALA A 107 34.78 -53.47 22.58
N TYR A 108 35.30 -52.78 23.60
CA TYR A 108 36.36 -53.30 24.46
C TYR A 108 35.79 -54.44 25.31
N THR A 109 36.24 -55.67 25.05
CA THR A 109 35.91 -56.84 25.86
C THR A 109 37.05 -57.12 26.83
N TYR A 110 36.80 -56.89 28.12
CA TYR A 110 37.77 -57.17 29.18
C TYR A 110 37.84 -58.69 29.43
N GLN A 111 38.77 -59.38 28.77
CA GLN A 111 39.02 -60.81 28.94
C GLN A 111 40.02 -61.07 30.07
N TYR A 112 39.70 -60.60 31.28
CA TYR A 112 40.49 -60.96 32.47
C TYR A 112 39.91 -62.22 33.11
N SER A 113 40.70 -63.29 33.14
CA SER A 113 40.46 -64.45 33.99
C SER A 113 41.53 -64.49 35.07
N ASN A 114 41.12 -64.58 36.33
CA ASN A 114 42.05 -64.76 37.44
C ASN A 114 42.12 -66.26 37.77
N SER A 115 43.27 -66.88 37.54
CA SER A 115 43.59 -68.17 38.14
C SER A 115 44.12 -67.89 39.54
N TYR A 116 43.27 -68.04 40.55
CA TYR A 116 43.69 -67.92 41.95
C TYR A 116 44.81 -68.93 42.24
N ILE A 117 45.95 -68.42 42.69
CA ILE A 117 47.11 -69.23 43.09
C ILE A 117 47.11 -69.25 44.62
N GLU A 118 46.84 -70.41 45.23
CA GLU A 118 46.83 -70.58 46.70
C GLU A 118 48.21 -70.53 47.34
N THR A 119 49.27 -70.56 46.54
CA THR A 119 50.64 -70.58 47.07
C THR A 119 51.11 -69.18 47.42
N ILE A 120 51.42 -68.95 48.69
CA ILE A 120 52.05 -67.72 49.16
C ILE A 120 53.50 -67.73 48.66
N PHE A 121 53.80 -66.92 47.64
CA PHE A 121 55.19 -66.69 47.21
C PHE A 121 55.97 -66.05 48.35
N ARG A 122 56.95 -66.77 48.91
CA ARG A 122 57.84 -66.25 49.94
C ARG A 122 59.19 -65.93 49.29
N PRO A 123 59.66 -64.67 49.29
CA PRO A 123 60.95 -64.33 48.75
C PRO A 123 62.08 -65.01 49.56
N PRO A 124 63.20 -65.38 48.93
CA PRO A 124 64.30 -66.04 49.61
C PRO A 124 64.90 -65.13 50.68
N LYS A 125 65.20 -65.70 51.85
CA LYS A 125 65.90 -64.97 52.91
C LYS A 125 67.35 -64.76 52.49
N LEU A 126 67.82 -63.52 52.58
CA LEU A 126 69.23 -63.19 52.43
C LEU A 126 70.02 -63.98 53.48
N ILE A 127 70.97 -64.79 53.02
CA ILE A 127 71.97 -65.44 53.88
C ILE A 127 72.91 -64.33 54.36
N ALA A 128 73.03 -64.13 55.67
CA ALA A 128 73.98 -63.20 56.27
C ALA A 128 75.40 -63.75 56.22
#